data_AF-A0A6F9DUG6-F1
#
_entry.id   AF-A0A6F9DUG6-F1
#
_cell.length_a   1.000
_cell.length_b   1.000
_cell.length_c   1.000
_cell.angle_alpha   90.00
_cell.angle_beta   90.00
_cell.angle_gamma   90.00
#
_symmetry.space_group_name_H-M   'P 1'
#
loop_
_entity.id
_entity.type
_entity.pdbx_description
1 polymer ?
#
loop_
_entity_poly.entity_id
_entity_poly.type
_entity_poly.pdbx_seq_one_letter_code
_entity_poly.pdbx_strand_id
1 'polypeptide(L)'
;MADYVNTFESEVLCECIEIVKDVQDGNLILGFAIGGGIDQDASRNPFVPNDSGIFVTRVCPDGPADKCGLKVGDKILQVNGYDVTMATQKQAKKKLIKNQRIVRLKVTRASLANAELVEESHSMPKDQYRQQEYI
;
A
#
# COMPACT_ATOMS: atom_id res chain seq x y z
N MET A 1 -33.51 -16.97 -14.39
CA MET A 1 -33.17 -16.03 -13.32
C MET A 1 -31.68 -16.23 -13.10
N ALA A 2 -30.86 -15.39 -13.74
CA ALA A 2 -29.41 -15.61 -13.79
C ALA A 2 -28.83 -15.29 -12.41
N ASP A 3 -28.10 -16.25 -11.86
CA ASP A 3 -27.34 -16.09 -10.63
C ASP A 3 -26.37 -14.94 -10.80
N TYR A 4 -26.61 -13.87 -10.03
CA TYR A 4 -25.72 -12.73 -9.90
C TYR A 4 -24.50 -13.23 -9.14
N VAL A 5 -23.55 -13.83 -9.86
CA VAL A 5 -22.22 -14.13 -9.34
C VAL A 5 -21.64 -12.79 -8.92
N ASN A 6 -21.73 -12.53 -7.62
CA ASN A 6 -20.98 -11.51 -6.92
C ASN A 6 -19.51 -11.79 -7.22
N THR A 7 -18.98 -11.14 -8.25
CA THR A 7 -17.55 -11.15 -8.54
C THR A 7 -16.91 -10.17 -7.55
N PHE A 8 -16.94 -10.55 -6.27
CA PHE A 8 -16.15 -9.93 -5.22
C PHE A 8 -14.83 -10.69 -5.20
N GLU A 9 -13.90 -10.28 -6.06
CA GLU A 9 -12.46 -10.47 -5.86
C GLU A 9 -11.76 -9.90 -7.11
N SER A 10 -11.61 -8.58 -7.15
CA SER A 10 -10.31 -8.11 -7.63
C SER A 10 -9.38 -8.29 -6.43
N GLU A 11 -8.60 -9.38 -6.42
CA GLU A 11 -7.51 -9.54 -5.46
C GLU A 11 -6.47 -8.46 -5.75
N VAL A 12 -6.66 -7.28 -5.17
CA VAL A 12 -5.69 -6.20 -5.30
C VAL A 12 -4.49 -6.57 -4.44
N LEU A 13 -3.39 -6.95 -5.08
CA LEU A 13 -2.13 -7.21 -4.40
C LEU A 13 -1.76 -6.00 -3.53
N CYS A 14 -1.38 -6.32 -2.30
CA CYS A 14 -1.15 -5.32 -1.27
C CYS A 14 0.13 -5.60 -0.51
N GLU A 15 0.75 -4.53 -0.05
CA GLU A 15 1.98 -4.55 0.75
C GLU A 15 1.69 -3.96 2.13
N CYS A 16 2.22 -4.58 3.17
CA CYS A 16 2.14 -4.08 4.54
C CYS A 16 3.45 -3.38 4.90
N ILE A 17 3.39 -2.08 5.15
CA ILE A 17 4.56 -1.25 5.47
C ILE A 17 4.44 -0.76 6.91
N GLU A 18 5.43 -1.08 7.74
CA GLU A 18 5.53 -0.58 9.11
C GLU A 18 6.57 0.55 9.18
N ILE A 19 6.10 1.76 9.51
CA ILE A 19 6.93 2.96 9.60
C ILE A 19 7.09 3.35 11.07
N VAL A 20 8.33 3.40 11.53
CA VAL A 20 8.69 3.99 12.82
C VAL A 20 8.86 5.49 12.63
N LYS A 21 8.03 6.30 13.30
CA LYS A 21 8.13 7.75 13.26
C LYS A 21 9.47 8.21 13.83
N ASP A 22 10.07 9.17 13.14
CA ASP A 22 11.28 9.84 13.61
C ASP A 22 10.93 11.14 14.34
N VAL A 23 11.83 11.60 15.20
CA VAL A 23 11.66 12.86 15.94
C VAL A 23 12.40 13.96 15.18
N GLN A 24 11.65 14.92 14.65
CA GLN A 24 12.18 16.13 14.02
C GLN A 24 11.63 17.35 14.75
N ASP A 25 12.51 18.19 15.30
CA ASP A 25 12.14 19.40 16.06
C ASP A 25 11.11 19.14 17.16
N GLY A 26 11.26 18.02 17.88
CA GLY A 26 10.35 17.59 18.94
C GLY A 26 9.03 16.98 18.47
N ASN A 27 8.81 16.83 17.16
CA ASN A 27 7.59 16.27 16.58
C ASN A 27 7.84 14.90 15.94
N LEU A 28 6.87 13.99 16.09
CA LEU A 28 6.91 12.69 15.40
C LEU A 28 6.49 12.83 13.94
N ILE A 29 7.39 12.50 13.01
CA ILE A 29 7.17 12.59 11.57
C ILE A 29 7.17 11.21 10.90
N LEU A 30 6.43 11.11 9.80
CA LEU A 30 6.43 9.91 8.93
C LEU A 30 7.25 10.11 7.65
N GLY A 31 7.50 11.36 7.23
CA GLY A 31 8.27 11.64 6.01
C GLY A 31 7.52 11.41 4.70
N PHE A 32 6.19 11.56 4.66
CA PHE A 32 5.42 11.53 3.42
C PHE A 32 4.20 12.47 3.47
N ALA A 33 3.60 12.74 2.31
CA ALA A 33 2.35 13.50 2.18
C ALA A 33 1.27 12.67 1.49
N ILE A 34 0.01 13.01 1.78
CA ILE A 34 -1.16 12.36 1.16
C ILE A 34 -2.02 13.36 0.39
N GLY A 35 -2.68 12.86 -0.66
CA GLY A 35 -3.73 13.53 -1.42
C GLY A 35 -4.95 12.61 -1.61
N GLY A 36 -5.95 13.11 -2.32
CA GLY A 36 -7.22 12.39 -2.52
C GLY A 36 -8.12 12.41 -1.28
N GLY A 37 -9.06 11.47 -1.22
CA GLY A 37 -10.16 11.40 -0.27
C GLY A 37 -11.51 11.67 -0.96
N ILE A 38 -12.58 11.06 -0.42
CA ILE A 38 -13.93 11.17 -0.99
C ILE A 38 -14.51 12.60 -0.99
N ASP A 39 -13.86 13.50 -0.26
CA ASP A 39 -14.16 14.92 -0.15
C ASP A 39 -13.34 15.80 -1.12
N GLN A 40 -12.60 15.20 -2.05
CA GLN A 40 -11.79 15.89 -3.05
C GLN A 40 -12.28 15.55 -4.47
N ASP A 41 -11.94 16.42 -5.43
CA ASP A 41 -12.22 16.18 -6.84
C ASP A 41 -11.33 15.06 -7.40
N ALA A 42 -11.91 13.88 -7.61
CA ALA A 42 -11.21 12.69 -8.08
C ALA A 42 -10.70 12.81 -9.53
N SER A 43 -11.23 13.73 -10.33
CA SER A 43 -10.72 14.00 -11.68
C SER A 43 -9.31 14.59 -11.66
N ARG A 44 -8.91 15.16 -10.51
CA ARG A 44 -7.57 15.72 -10.27
C ARG A 44 -6.56 14.72 -9.70
N ASN A 45 -6.93 13.46 -9.52
CA ASN A 45 -6.00 12.44 -9.06
C ASN A 45 -4.96 12.14 -10.16
N PRO A 46 -3.65 12.40 -9.93
CA PRO A 46 -2.61 12.19 -10.94
C PRO A 46 -2.16 10.73 -11.07
N PHE A 47 -2.60 9.83 -10.18
CA PHE A 47 -2.16 8.44 -10.13
C PHE A 47 -3.18 7.49 -10.76
N VAL A 48 -4.45 7.66 -10.40
CA VAL A 48 -5.56 6.85 -10.92
C VAL A 48 -6.74 7.78 -11.20
N PRO A 49 -7.05 8.07 -12.48
CA PRO A 49 -8.14 8.97 -12.85
C PRO A 49 -9.48 8.54 -12.24
N ASN A 50 -10.21 9.49 -11.66
CA ASN A 50 -11.51 9.29 -11.03
C ASN A 50 -11.53 8.35 -9.81
N ASP A 51 -10.36 8.00 -9.25
CA ASP A 51 -10.28 7.28 -7.98
C ASP A 51 -10.19 8.26 -6.80
N SER A 52 -11.18 8.21 -5.91
CA SER A 52 -11.29 9.08 -4.74
C SER A 52 -10.52 8.58 -3.51
N GLY A 53 -9.69 7.55 -3.65
CA GLY A 53 -8.91 6.98 -2.55
C GLY A 53 -7.85 7.92 -1.96
N ILE A 54 -7.13 7.43 -0.95
CA ILE A 54 -6.02 8.15 -0.32
C ILE A 54 -4.71 7.72 -0.98
N PHE A 55 -3.96 8.69 -1.53
CA PHE A 55 -2.73 8.41 -2.27
C PHE A 55 -1.53 9.12 -1.64
N VAL A 56 -0.37 8.48 -1.68
CA VAL A 56 0.91 9.10 -1.33
C VAL A 56 1.34 10.04 -2.45
N THR A 57 1.41 11.34 -2.17
CA THR A 57 1.75 12.38 -3.15
C THR A 57 3.22 12.80 -3.11
N ARG A 58 3.89 12.56 -1.98
CA ARG A 58 5.31 12.86 -1.79
C ARG A 58 5.89 11.92 -0.75
N VAL A 59 7.12 11.48 -0.96
CA VAL A 59 7.96 10.82 0.04
C VAL A 59 9.21 11.68 0.22
N CYS A 60 9.60 11.94 1.46
CA CYS A 60 10.82 12.67 1.78
C CYS A 60 12.02 11.72 1.60
N PRO A 61 13.00 12.06 0.75
CA PRO A 61 14.23 11.26 0.60
C PRO A 61 14.90 11.02 1.96
N ASP A 62 15.37 9.80 2.19
CA ASP A 62 16.00 9.34 3.43
C ASP A 62 15.12 9.46 4.69
N GLY A 63 13.85 9.81 4.52
CA GLY A 63 12.87 9.90 5.59
C GLY A 63 12.39 8.52 6.07
N PRO A 64 11.60 8.47 7.16
CA PRO A 64 11.12 7.20 7.71
C PRO A 64 10.32 6.36 6.71
N ALA A 65 9.41 7.00 5.96
CA ALA A 65 8.62 6.31 4.94
C ALA A 65 9.47 5.77 3.78
N ASP A 66 10.48 6.52 3.34
CA ASP A 66 11.38 6.14 2.24
C ASP A 66 12.18 4.88 2.60
N LYS A 67 12.77 4.88 3.80
CA LYS A 67 13.51 3.74 4.36
C LYS A 67 12.66 2.47 4.52
N CYS A 68 11.35 2.62 4.63
CA CYS A 68 10.40 1.52 4.72
C CYS A 68 9.81 1.10 3.35
N GLY A 69 10.24 1.71 2.24
CA GLY A 69 9.81 1.33 0.90
C GLY A 69 8.44 1.88 0.48
N LEU A 70 7.92 2.90 1.18
CA LEU A 70 6.72 3.63 0.73
C LEU A 70 7.06 4.44 -0.52
N LYS A 71 6.17 4.45 -1.51
CA LYS A 71 6.42 5.10 -2.81
C LYS A 71 5.34 6.13 -3.12
N VAL A 72 5.71 7.14 -3.89
CA VAL A 72 4.74 8.06 -4.51
C VAL A 72 3.83 7.26 -5.43
N GLY A 73 2.52 7.50 -5.35
CA GLY A 73 1.50 6.77 -6.09
C GLY A 73 0.91 5.57 -5.35
N ASP A 74 1.43 5.20 -4.18
CA ASP A 74 0.79 4.19 -3.33
C ASP A 74 -0.61 4.63 -2.92
N LYS A 75 -1.60 3.75 -3.15
CA LYS A 75 -2.95 3.89 -2.61
C LYS A 75 -2.98 3.26 -1.22
N ILE A 76 -3.31 4.04 -0.21
CA ILE A 76 -3.43 3.57 1.18
C ILE A 76 -4.82 2.98 1.36
N LEU A 77 -4.86 1.69 1.71
CA LEU A 77 -6.08 0.93 1.99
C LEU A 77 -6.41 0.95 3.47
N GLN A 78 -5.40 0.82 4.34
CA GLN A 78 -5.57 0.83 5.79
C GLN A 78 -4.47 1.61 6.51
N VAL A 79 -4.83 2.21 7.65
CA VAL A 79 -3.92 2.84 8.61
C VAL A 79 -4.17 2.23 9.98
N ASN A 80 -3.19 1.51 10.53
CA ASN A 80 -3.29 0.80 11.82
C ASN A 80 -4.55 -0.09 11.90
N GLY A 81 -4.82 -0.85 10.83
CA GLY A 81 -5.98 -1.74 10.72
C GLY A 81 -7.31 -1.03 10.44
N TYR A 82 -7.36 0.30 10.45
CA TYR A 82 -8.56 1.02 10.03
C TYR A 82 -8.59 1.19 8.52
N ASP A 83 -9.68 0.75 7.90
CA ASP A 83 -10.00 1.04 6.51
C ASP A 83 -10.05 2.56 6.25
N VAL A 84 -9.41 3.00 5.17
CA VAL A 84 -9.43 4.38 4.68
C VAL A 84 -9.81 4.51 3.20
N THR A 85 -10.31 3.44 2.56
CA THR A 85 -10.70 3.40 1.15
C THR A 85 -11.79 4.41 0.81
N MET A 86 -12.71 4.66 1.75
CA MET A 86 -13.79 5.64 1.66
C MET A 86 -13.63 6.80 2.65
N ALA A 87 -12.40 7.06 3.10
CA ALA A 87 -12.15 8.15 4.05
C ALA A 87 -12.06 9.51 3.35
N THR A 88 -12.45 10.56 4.08
CA THR A 88 -12.05 11.92 3.71
C THR A 88 -10.55 12.10 3.93
N GLN A 89 -9.95 13.07 3.23
CA GLN A 89 -8.54 13.41 3.44
C GLN A 89 -8.26 13.76 4.91
N LYS A 90 -9.19 14.50 5.53
CA LYS A 90 -9.10 14.90 6.94
C LYS A 90 -9.13 13.69 7.87
N GLN A 91 -9.99 12.70 7.61
CA GLN A 91 -10.06 11.47 8.40
C GLN A 91 -8.77 10.65 8.29
N ALA A 92 -8.23 10.50 7.08
CA ALA A 92 -6.95 9.82 6.86
C ALA A 92 -5.79 10.52 7.59
N LYS A 93 -5.66 11.85 7.45
CA LYS A 93 -4.67 12.66 8.18
C LYS A 93 -4.77 12.45 9.69
N LYS A 94 -5.98 12.50 10.26
CA LYS A 94 -6.22 12.30 11.70
C LYS A 94 -5.72 10.94 12.20
N LYS A 95 -5.80 9.89 11.38
CA LYS A 95 -5.28 8.55 11.75
C LYS A 95 -3.76 8.49 11.72
N LEU A 96 -3.12 9.17 10.76
CA LEU A 96 -1.65 9.19 10.60
C LEU A 96 -0.94 10.00 11.69
N ILE A 97 -1.52 11.12 12.14
CA ILE A 97 -0.88 12.05 13.09
C ILE A 97 -1.07 11.68 14.58
N LYS A 98 -1.68 10.53 14.88
CA LYS A 98 -1.84 10.08 16.28
C LYS A 98 -0.48 9.97 16.98
N ASN A 99 -0.46 10.18 18.30
CA ASN A 99 0.73 10.04 19.14
C ASN A 99 1.09 8.56 19.39
N GLN A 100 1.34 7.84 18.30
CA GLN A 100 1.81 6.46 18.27
C GLN A 100 3.10 6.45 17.46
N ARG A 101 4.15 5.84 18.01
CA ARG A 101 5.48 5.81 17.39
C ARG A 101 5.52 4.97 16.10
N ILE A 102 4.69 3.95 16.00
CA ILE A 102 4.65 3.03 14.85
C ILE A 102 3.34 3.23 14.09
N VAL A 103 3.40 3.31 12.77
CA VAL A 103 2.24 3.31 11.87
C VAL A 103 2.37 2.17 10.89
N ARG A 104 1.33 1.33 10.82
CA ARG A 104 1.20 0.22 9.87
C ARG A 104 0.27 0.65 8.75
N LEU A 105 0.76 0.59 7.52
CA LEU A 105 0.00 0.89 6.32
C LEU A 105 -0.24 -0.40 5.55
N LYS A 106 -1.45 -0.59 5.06
CA LYS A 106 -1.73 -1.54 3.96
C LYS A 106 -1.86 -0.71 2.69
N VAL A 107 -1.02 -0.95 1.69
CA VAL A 107 -1.00 -0.17 0.45
C VAL A 107 -1.15 -1.07 -0.76
N THR A 108 -1.57 -0.48 -1.88
CA THR A 108 -1.47 -1.10 -3.20
C THR A 108 -0.85 -0.12 -4.19
N ARG A 109 -0.18 -0.65 -5.22
CA ARG A 109 0.45 0.10 -6.31
C ARG A 109 0.43 -0.75 -7.58
N ALA A 110 0.35 -0.11 -8.75
CA ALA A 110 0.23 -0.82 -10.03
C ALA A 110 1.35 -1.83 -10.29
N SER A 111 2.57 -1.57 -9.79
CA SER A 111 3.69 -2.49 -9.94
C SER A 111 3.58 -3.77 -9.11
N LEU A 112 2.74 -3.82 -8.07
CA LEU A 112 2.48 -5.07 -7.35
C LEU A 112 1.68 -6.05 -8.22
N ALA A 113 0.77 -5.56 -9.06
CA ALA A 113 0.01 -6.40 -10.00
C ALA A 113 0.92 -7.11 -11.03
N ASN A 114 2.11 -6.57 -11.32
CA ASN A 114 3.07 -7.20 -12.23
C ASN A 114 3.95 -8.26 -11.56
N ALA A 115 3.91 -8.40 -10.22
CA ALA A 115 4.69 -9.40 -9.50
C ALA A 115 4.14 -10.83 -9.67
N GLU A 116 2.85 -10.97 -10.00
CA GLU A 116 2.19 -12.26 -10.24
C GLU A 116 2.70 -12.96 -11.51
N LEU A 117 3.17 -12.19 -12.51
CA LEU A 117 3.62 -12.71 -13.81
C LEU A 117 5.06 -13.24 -13.82
N VAL A 118 5.80 -13.16 -12.71
CA VAL A 118 7.19 -13.63 -12.67
C VAL A 118 7.29 -15.09 -12.22
N GLU A 119 6.34 -15.60 -11.42
CA GLU A 119 6.38 -16.99 -10.93
C GLU A 119 6.03 -18.05 -11.99
N GLU A 120 5.30 -17.69 -13.06
CA GLU A 120 5.02 -18.64 -14.17
C GLU A 120 6.23 -18.90 -15.08
N SER A 121 7.28 -18.07 -15.00
CA SER A 121 8.44 -18.15 -15.90
C SER A 121 9.58 -19.08 -15.43
N HIS A 122 9.53 -19.59 -14.20
CA HIS A 122 10.52 -20.53 -13.68
C HIS A 122 9.90 -21.91 -13.42
N SER A 123 9.50 -22.59 -14.50
CA SER A 123 9.32 -24.04 -14.46
C SER A 123 10.69 -24.71 -14.31
N MET A 124 11.16 -24.87 -13.07
CA MET A 124 12.15 -25.90 -12.77
C MET A 124 11.48 -27.27 -13.02
N PRO A 125 11.98 -28.12 -13.93
CA PRO A 125 11.41 -29.46 -14.14
C PRO A 125 11.46 -30.24 -12.82
N LYS A 126 10.33 -30.81 -12.40
CA LYS A 126 10.19 -31.53 -11.11
C LYS A 126 10.92 -32.89 -11.08
N ASP A 127 11.68 -33.24 -12.11
CA ASP A 127 12.30 -34.55 -12.27
C ASP A 127 13.71 -34.69 -11.69
N GLN A 128 14.28 -33.64 -11.08
CA GLN A 128 15.66 -33.69 -10.60
C GLN A 128 15.81 -33.90 -9.08
N TYR A 129 14.71 -33.98 -8.33
CA TYR A 129 14.74 -34.39 -6.92
C TYR A 129 14.64 -35.91 -6.78
N ARG A 130 15.65 -36.64 -7.26
CA ARG A 130 15.86 -38.02 -6.83
C ARG A 130 17.34 -38.30 -6.59
N GLN A 131 17.59 -38.63 -5.32
CA GLN A 131 18.78 -39.29 -4.76
C GLN A 131 20.01 -38.43 -4.55
N GLN A 132 20.12 -37.86 -3.35
CA GLN A 132 21.29 -38.10 -2.52
C GLN A 132 20.82 -38.40 -1.09
N GLU A 133 20.92 -39.67 -0.73
CA GLU A 133 20.79 -40.19 0.62
C GLU A 133 21.84 -39.52 1.52
N TYR A 134 21.41 -39.00 2.66
CA TYR A 134 22.34 -38.59 3.72
C TYR A 134 22.71 -39.84 4.53
N ILE A 135 24.00 -40.15 4.52
CA ILE A 135 24.68 -40.93 5.58
C ILE A 135 25.15 -39.93 6.64
#